data_AF-A0A7R8WRB0-F1
#
_entry.id   AF-A0A7R8WRB0-F1
#
_cell.length_a   1.000
_cell.length_b   1.000
_cell.length_c   1.000
_cell.angle_alpha   90.00
_cell.angle_beta   90.00
_cell.angle_gamma   90.00
#
_symmetry.space_group_name_H-M   'P 1'
#
loop_
_entity.id
_entity.type
_entity.pdbx_description
1 polymer ?
#
loop_
_entity_poly.entity_id
_entity_poly.type
_entity_poly.pdbx_seq_one_letter_code
_entity_poly.pdbx_strand_id
1 'polypeptide(L)'
;MPSDNVGDRYISFDEEAAHELAEALVLSDNAKRFAIARSMLQMCTFEMYFRQFIISLPVIIAYSTAAFFNGKLGFIKRPFIARLPIYALSLLHGFLVYVFPTDVVTKFYEREADKDACDLGLNYMVGGAEYYTKIMQRNAAIHELSVVGEKAYSVTGNEIYPFWRSPHLLTRTRRDYIESRIQEAQQADKTSFVETAST
;
A
#
# COMPACT_ATOMS: atom_id res chain seq x y z
N MET A 1 -2.93 29.00 24.08
CA MET A 1 -3.95 27.94 23.98
C MET A 1 -3.51 26.79 24.88
N PRO A 2 -4.41 26.19 25.68
CA PRO A 2 -4.02 25.13 26.60
C PRO A 2 -3.85 23.80 25.85
N SER A 3 -2.65 23.25 25.92
CA SER A 3 -2.29 21.93 25.40
C SER A 3 -2.81 20.86 26.37
N ASP A 4 -3.97 20.28 26.09
CA ASP A 4 -4.54 19.23 26.94
C ASP A 4 -3.84 17.89 26.70
N ASN A 5 -3.36 17.34 27.82
CA ASN A 5 -2.37 16.28 27.89
C ASN A 5 -3.07 14.91 27.91
N VAL A 6 -3.14 14.24 26.75
CA VAL A 6 -3.54 12.83 26.65
C VAL A 6 -2.35 12.04 26.11
N GLY A 7 -1.51 11.55 27.02
CA GLY A 7 -0.51 10.50 26.75
C GLY A 7 0.67 10.89 25.87
N ASP A 8 1.67 11.55 26.44
CA ASP A 8 3.09 11.54 26.06
C ASP A 8 3.48 11.75 24.57
N ARG A 9 2.60 12.34 23.76
CA ARG A 9 2.91 12.85 22.41
C ARG A 9 2.15 14.14 22.18
N TYR A 10 2.89 15.24 22.02
CA TYR A 10 2.34 16.56 21.72
C TYR A 10 1.49 16.49 20.44
N ILE A 11 0.17 16.68 20.58
CA ILE A 11 -0.72 17.02 19.49
C ILE A 11 -0.73 18.55 19.45
N SER A 12 -0.09 19.14 18.44
CA SER A 12 -0.34 20.55 18.13
C SER A 12 -1.75 20.60 17.54
N PHE A 13 -2.71 21.01 18.36
CA PHE A 13 -4.06 21.32 17.89
C PHE A 13 -3.99 22.61 17.07
N ASP A 14 -3.56 22.48 15.82
CA ASP A 14 -3.82 23.49 14.82
C ASP A 14 -5.29 23.38 14.41
N GLU A 15 -6.03 24.46 14.58
CA GLU A 15 -7.45 24.54 14.29
C GLU A 15 -7.72 24.34 12.78
N GLU A 16 -6.80 24.79 11.93
CA GLU A 16 -6.89 24.66 10.48
C GLU A 16 -6.68 23.20 10.05
N ALA A 17 -5.56 22.58 10.45
CA ALA A 17 -5.27 21.19 10.11
C ALA A 17 -6.31 20.21 10.71
N ALA A 18 -6.86 20.51 11.90
CA ALA A 18 -7.94 19.72 12.49
C ALA A 18 -9.24 19.83 11.68
N HIS A 19 -9.54 21.01 11.13
CA HIS A 19 -10.67 21.22 10.24
C HIS A 19 -10.49 20.47 8.91
N GLU A 20 -9.32 20.57 8.28
CA GLU A 20 -8.99 19.83 7.06
C GLU A 20 -9.10 18.31 7.28
N LEU A 21 -8.65 17.81 8.43
CA LEU A 21 -8.81 16.40 8.78
C LEU A 21 -10.29 16.01 8.87
N ALA A 22 -11.12 16.82 9.50
CA ALA A 22 -12.55 16.56 9.61
C ALA A 22 -13.23 16.52 8.23
N GLU A 23 -12.89 17.46 7.34
CA GLU A 23 -13.39 17.48 5.97
C GLU A 23 -12.90 16.28 5.14
N ALA A 24 -11.68 15.83 5.36
CA ALA A 24 -11.10 14.68 4.67
C ALA A 24 -11.77 13.35 5.06
N LEU A 25 -12.38 13.27 6.25
CA LEU A 25 -13.12 12.10 6.70
C LEU A 25 -14.54 12.02 6.12
N VAL A 26 -15.07 13.12 5.60
CA VAL A 26 -16.39 13.15 4.94
C VAL A 26 -16.24 12.73 3.48
N LEU A 27 -16.65 11.49 3.21
CA LEU A 27 -16.68 10.90 1.86
C LEU A 27 -18.07 11.02 1.23
N SER A 28 -18.14 11.28 -0.08
CA SER A 28 -19.38 11.15 -0.84
C SER A 28 -19.88 9.71 -0.89
N ASP A 29 -21.15 9.52 -1.28
CA ASP A 29 -21.72 8.19 -1.41
C ASP A 29 -21.07 7.37 -2.54
N ASN A 30 -20.60 8.03 -3.61
CA ASN A 30 -19.84 7.36 -4.67
C ASN A 30 -18.47 6.89 -4.15
N ALA A 31 -17.79 7.72 -3.36
CA ALA A 31 -16.50 7.36 -2.75
C ALA A 31 -16.64 6.22 -1.74
N LYS A 32 -17.71 6.22 -0.93
CA LYS A 32 -18.03 5.09 -0.04
C LYS A 32 -18.32 3.81 -0.82
N ARG A 33 -19.13 3.87 -1.89
CA ARG A 33 -19.42 2.72 -2.75
C ARG A 33 -18.16 2.15 -3.38
N PHE A 34 -17.25 2.99 -3.87
CA PHE A 34 -15.95 2.57 -4.37
C PHE A 34 -15.12 1.88 -3.29
N ALA A 35 -14.99 2.49 -2.12
CA ALA A 35 -14.21 1.93 -1.01
C ALA A 35 -14.72 0.53 -0.61
N ILE A 36 -16.04 0.35 -0.52
CA ILE A 36 -16.67 -0.93 -0.20
C ILE A 36 -16.44 -1.94 -1.33
N ALA A 37 -16.71 -1.57 -2.58
CA ALA A 37 -16.56 -2.47 -3.72
C ALA A 37 -15.13 -2.96 -3.87
N ARG A 38 -14.15 -2.05 -3.80
CA ARG A 38 -12.72 -2.37 -3.83
C ARG A 38 -12.32 -3.31 -2.69
N SER A 39 -12.79 -3.06 -1.46
CA SER A 39 -12.48 -3.92 -0.32
C SER A 39 -13.06 -5.33 -0.49
N MET A 40 -14.29 -5.43 -1.01
CA MET A 40 -14.92 -6.71 -1.33
C MET A 40 -14.14 -7.46 -2.42
N LEU A 41 -13.76 -6.77 -3.49
CA LEU A 41 -12.97 -7.33 -4.58
C LEU A 41 -11.63 -7.87 -4.07
N GLN A 42 -10.94 -7.11 -3.21
CA GLN A 42 -9.70 -7.55 -2.59
C GLN A 42 -9.91 -8.80 -1.71
N MET A 43 -10.95 -8.85 -0.90
CA MET A 43 -11.28 -10.01 -0.04
C MET A 43 -11.65 -11.26 -0.82
N CYS A 44 -12.25 -11.11 -2.01
CA CYS A 44 -12.62 -12.21 -2.88
C CYS A 44 -11.43 -12.85 -3.63
N THR A 45 -10.21 -12.32 -3.45
CA THR A 45 -9.02 -12.84 -4.11
C THR A 45 -8.28 -13.90 -3.30
N PHE A 46 -7.34 -14.59 -3.95
CA PHE A 46 -6.45 -15.56 -3.31
C PHE A 46 -5.29 -14.90 -2.53
N GLU A 47 -5.29 -13.58 -2.33
CA GLU A 47 -4.22 -12.84 -1.64
C GLU A 47 -3.86 -13.46 -0.28
N MET A 48 -4.89 -13.80 0.51
CA MET A 48 -4.70 -14.40 1.83
C MET A 48 -3.94 -15.74 1.78
N TYR A 49 -4.26 -16.59 0.81
CA TYR A 49 -3.60 -17.90 0.65
C TYR A 49 -2.14 -17.73 0.21
N PHE A 50 -1.88 -16.84 -0.75
CA PHE A 50 -0.51 -16.53 -1.17
C PHE A 50 0.32 -15.95 -0.03
N ARG A 51 -0.26 -15.03 0.76
CA ARG A 51 0.42 -14.43 1.91
C ARG A 51 0.79 -15.48 2.96
N GLN A 52 -0.11 -16.41 3.26
CA GLN A 52 0.18 -17.51 4.19
C GLN A 52 1.29 -18.44 3.68
N PHE A 53 1.28 -18.73 2.38
CA PHE A 53 2.33 -19.52 1.74
C PHE A 53 3.69 -18.81 1.82
N ILE A 54 3.73 -17.51 1.48
CA ILE A 54 4.96 -16.70 1.53
C ILE A 54 5.54 -16.62 2.93
N ILE A 55 4.73 -16.53 3.99
CA ILE A 55 5.22 -16.53 5.37
C ILE A 55 5.91 -17.85 5.74
N SER A 56 5.49 -18.96 5.14
CA SER A 56 6.01 -20.31 5.44
C SER A 56 7.35 -20.61 4.73
N LEU A 57 7.59 -20.03 3.54
CA LEU A 57 8.77 -20.29 2.71
C LEU A 57 10.13 -19.92 3.37
N PRO A 58 10.28 -18.77 4.07
CA PRO A 58 11.54 -18.36 4.67
C PRO A 58 12.14 -19.39 5.60
N VAL A 59 11.32 -20.09 6.39
CA VAL A 59 11.79 -21.11 7.34
C VAL A 59 12.37 -22.31 6.59
N ILE A 60 11.65 -22.79 5.56
CA ILE A 60 12.07 -23.93 4.75
C ILE A 60 13.37 -23.59 4.01
N ILE A 61 13.46 -22.39 3.44
CA ILE A 61 14.61 -21.95 2.67
C ILE A 61 15.82 -21.67 3.56
N ALA A 62 15.63 -21.01 4.70
CA ALA A 62 16.71 -20.79 5.66
C ALA A 62 17.28 -22.11 6.18
N TYR A 63 16.41 -23.07 6.54
CA TYR A 63 16.84 -24.40 6.96
C TYR A 63 17.58 -25.14 5.84
N SER A 64 17.01 -25.17 4.63
CA SER A 64 17.61 -25.88 3.48
C SER A 64 18.97 -25.29 3.11
N THR A 65 19.08 -23.96 3.13
CA THR A 65 20.34 -23.23 2.86
C THR A 65 21.39 -23.58 3.92
N ALA A 66 21.02 -23.51 5.20
CA ALA A 66 21.92 -23.86 6.29
C ALA A 66 22.35 -25.34 6.24
N ALA A 67 21.43 -26.27 5.98
CA ALA A 67 21.71 -27.70 5.85
C ALA A 67 22.65 -27.98 4.68
N PHE A 68 22.43 -27.34 3.52
CA PHE A 68 23.29 -27.47 2.35
C PHE A 68 24.72 -27.03 2.63
N PHE A 69 24.92 -25.85 3.22
CA PHE A 69 26.26 -25.36 3.55
C PHE A 69 26.92 -26.19 4.65
N ASN A 70 26.17 -26.62 5.67
CA ASN A 70 26.69 -27.49 6.72
C ASN A 70 27.16 -28.84 6.20
N GLY A 71 26.40 -29.45 5.28
CA GLY A 71 26.73 -30.74 4.67
C GLY A 71 27.89 -30.64 3.66
N LYS A 72 27.84 -29.66 2.75
CA LYS A 72 28.82 -29.53 1.66
C LYS A 72 30.18 -29.04 2.12
N LEU A 73 30.23 -28.17 3.13
CA LEU A 73 31.47 -27.52 3.59
C LEU A 73 31.93 -28.01 4.98
N GLY A 74 31.20 -28.97 5.58
CA GLY A 74 31.60 -29.63 6.83
C GLY A 74 31.62 -28.70 8.04
N PHE A 75 30.89 -27.59 8.01
CA PHE A 75 30.93 -26.54 9.04
C PHE A 75 30.46 -27.00 10.42
N ILE A 76 29.71 -28.12 10.50
CA ILE A 76 29.34 -28.77 11.75
C ILE A 76 30.55 -29.23 12.59
N LYS A 77 31.72 -29.44 11.97
CA LYS A 77 32.95 -29.81 12.69
C LYS A 77 33.78 -28.58 13.11
N ARG A 78 33.42 -27.38 12.65
CA ARG A 78 34.16 -26.13 12.88
C ARG A 78 33.63 -25.38 14.12
N PRO A 79 34.44 -24.52 14.76
CA PRO A 79 34.00 -23.71 15.89
C PRO A 79 32.84 -22.78 15.50
N PHE A 80 32.00 -22.42 16.48
CA PHE A 80 30.78 -21.65 16.28
C PHE A 80 30.98 -20.35 15.48
N ILE A 81 32.08 -19.63 15.73
CA ILE A 81 32.42 -18.37 15.05
C ILE A 81 32.51 -18.56 13.52
N ALA A 82 33.03 -19.70 13.06
CA ALA A 82 33.13 -19.99 11.63
C ALA A 82 31.77 -20.28 10.98
N ARG A 83 30.70 -20.51 11.77
CA ARG A 83 29.34 -20.78 11.28
C ARG A 83 28.48 -19.53 11.19
N LEU A 84 28.81 -18.48 11.97
CA LEU A 84 28.06 -17.23 12.01
C LEU A 84 27.81 -16.62 10.62
N PRO A 85 28.81 -16.53 9.71
CA PRO A 85 28.56 -15.95 8.38
C PRO A 85 27.53 -16.73 7.56
N ILE A 86 27.50 -18.05 7.70
CA ILE A 86 26.59 -18.92 6.94
C ILE A 86 25.16 -18.78 7.46
N TYR A 87 24.99 -18.70 8.77
CA TYR A 87 23.68 -18.46 9.37
C TYR A 87 23.20 -17.04 9.06
N ALA A 88 24.08 -16.04 9.06
CA ALA A 88 23.75 -14.70 8.61
C ALA A 88 23.30 -14.68 7.14
N LEU A 89 24.01 -15.38 6.25
CA LEU A 89 23.60 -15.54 4.84
C LEU A 89 22.29 -16.30 4.69
N SER A 90 22.04 -17.33 5.50
CA SER A 90 20.81 -18.12 5.45
C SER A 90 19.61 -17.29 5.93
N LEU A 91 19.79 -16.47 6.97
CA LEU A 91 18.79 -15.52 7.46
C LEU A 91 18.53 -14.43 6.43
N LEU A 92 19.58 -13.85 5.84
CA LEU A 92 19.44 -12.86 4.78
C LEU A 92 18.68 -13.43 3.59
N HIS A 93 19.00 -14.64 3.15
CA HIS A 93 18.31 -15.32 2.06
C HIS A 93 16.81 -15.53 2.39
N GLY A 94 16.49 -16.06 3.56
CA GLY A 94 15.10 -16.20 4.01
C GLY A 94 14.36 -14.86 4.09
N PHE A 95 15.03 -13.82 4.56
CA PHE A 95 14.47 -12.46 4.62
C PHE A 95 14.15 -11.91 3.22
N LEU A 96 15.04 -12.08 2.24
CA LEU A 96 14.78 -11.64 0.87
C LEU A 96 13.60 -12.39 0.25
N VAL A 97 13.51 -13.71 0.47
CA VAL A 97 12.39 -14.53 0.00
C VAL A 97 11.07 -14.17 0.69
N TYR A 98 11.11 -13.58 1.88
CA TYR A 98 9.92 -13.00 2.49
C TYR A 98 9.55 -11.67 1.84
N VAL A 99 10.49 -10.73 1.78
CA VAL A 99 10.22 -9.33 1.41
C VAL A 99 9.77 -9.20 -0.04
N PHE A 100 10.51 -9.77 -1.00
CA PHE A 100 10.20 -9.55 -2.42
C PHE A 100 8.83 -10.08 -2.84
N PRO A 101 8.48 -11.37 -2.59
CA PRO A 101 7.20 -11.90 -3.00
C PRO A 101 6.05 -11.22 -2.26
N THR A 102 6.21 -10.89 -0.98
CA THR A 102 5.18 -10.17 -0.21
C THR A 102 4.84 -8.83 -0.86
N ASP A 103 5.85 -8.03 -1.19
CA ASP A 103 5.64 -6.70 -1.76
C ASP A 103 5.05 -6.79 -3.18
N VAL A 104 5.52 -7.75 -3.99
CA VAL A 104 4.98 -7.98 -5.34
C VAL A 104 3.51 -8.41 -5.30
N VAL A 105 3.18 -9.39 -4.46
CA VAL A 105 1.83 -9.92 -4.32
C VAL A 105 0.87 -8.84 -3.80
N THR A 106 1.28 -8.10 -2.77
CA THR A 106 0.46 -7.01 -2.20
C THR A 106 0.15 -5.96 -3.26
N LYS A 107 1.16 -5.46 -3.98
CA LYS A 107 0.97 -4.46 -5.04
C LYS A 107 0.14 -4.97 -6.20
N PHE A 108 0.29 -6.23 -6.57
CA PHE A 108 -0.50 -6.85 -7.62
C PHE A 108 -1.99 -6.86 -7.27
N TYR A 109 -2.34 -7.36 -6.09
CA TYR A 109 -3.75 -7.43 -5.65
C TYR A 109 -4.36 -6.05 -5.37
N GLU A 110 -3.59 -5.12 -4.83
CA GLU A 110 -4.04 -3.72 -4.69
C GLU A 110 -4.37 -3.08 -6.03
N ARG A 111 -3.53 -3.31 -7.05
CA ARG A 111 -3.74 -2.80 -8.41
C ARG A 111 -4.96 -3.44 -9.07
N GLU A 112 -5.10 -4.76 -8.96
CA GLU A 112 -6.22 -5.46 -9.59
C GLU A 112 -7.54 -5.08 -8.92
N ALA A 113 -7.59 -4.97 -7.59
CA ALA A 113 -8.79 -4.51 -6.89
C ALA A 113 -9.21 -3.08 -7.30
N ASP A 114 -8.26 -2.17 -7.54
CA ASP A 114 -8.56 -0.82 -8.04
C ASP A 114 -9.10 -0.84 -9.46
N LYS A 115 -8.48 -1.65 -10.32
CA LYS A 115 -8.87 -1.80 -11.72
C LYS A 115 -10.29 -2.39 -11.82
N ASP A 116 -10.53 -3.50 -11.11
CA ASP A 116 -11.83 -4.15 -11.07
C ASP A 116 -12.92 -3.21 -10.52
N ALA A 117 -12.59 -2.40 -9.51
CA ALA A 117 -13.52 -1.40 -8.98
C ALA A 117 -13.81 -0.27 -9.98
N CYS A 118 -12.83 0.14 -10.80
CA CYS A 118 -13.04 1.12 -11.86
C CYS A 118 -13.93 0.56 -12.98
N ASP A 119 -13.79 -0.73 -13.29
CA ASP A 119 -14.54 -1.40 -14.35
C ASP A 119 -16.04 -1.56 -14.03
N LEU A 120 -16.45 -1.32 -12.77
CA LEU A 120 -17.87 -1.27 -12.36
C LEU A 120 -18.62 -0.05 -12.92
N GLY A 121 -17.92 0.99 -13.38
CA GLY A 121 -18.50 2.11 -14.12
C GLY A 121 -18.00 3.49 -13.68
N LEU A 122 -18.42 4.52 -14.43
CA LEU A 122 -17.92 5.89 -14.27
C LEU A 122 -18.14 6.47 -12.85
N ASN A 123 -19.28 6.17 -12.23
CA ASN A 123 -19.56 6.61 -10.85
C ASN A 123 -18.57 6.04 -9.83
N TYR A 124 -18.09 4.80 -10.05
CA TYR A 124 -17.07 4.19 -9.21
C TYR A 124 -15.70 4.82 -9.45
N MET A 125 -15.35 5.14 -10.70
CA MET A 125 -14.10 5.84 -11.01
C MET A 125 -14.07 7.22 -10.36
N VAL A 126 -15.13 8.02 -10.52
CA VAL A 126 -15.24 9.36 -9.90
C VAL A 126 -15.17 9.26 -8.37
N GLY A 127 -15.89 8.29 -7.79
CA GLY A 127 -15.81 8.00 -6.36
C GLY A 127 -14.41 7.57 -5.91
N GLY A 128 -13.68 6.81 -6.72
CA GLY A 128 -12.32 6.37 -6.45
C GLY A 128 -11.30 7.50 -6.47
N ALA A 129 -11.41 8.42 -7.42
CA ALA A 129 -10.57 9.62 -7.47
C ALA A 129 -10.78 10.52 -6.24
N GLU A 130 -12.05 10.72 -5.84
CA GLU A 130 -12.38 11.43 -4.60
C GLU A 130 -11.84 10.71 -3.37
N TYR A 131 -12.05 9.39 -3.28
CA TYR A 131 -11.61 8.56 -2.16
C TYR A 131 -10.10 8.70 -1.90
N TYR A 132 -9.27 8.56 -2.94
CA TYR A 132 -7.81 8.71 -2.77
C TYR A 132 -7.39 10.15 -2.50
N THR A 133 -8.05 11.13 -3.09
CA THR A 133 -7.80 12.54 -2.80
C THR A 133 -8.06 12.85 -1.33
N LYS A 134 -9.19 12.36 -0.79
CA LYS A 134 -9.55 12.49 0.63
C LYS A 134 -8.57 11.75 1.54
N ILE A 135 -8.06 10.58 1.16
CA ILE A 135 -6.98 9.90 1.89
C ILE A 135 -5.71 10.74 1.93
N MET A 136 -5.30 11.34 0.80
CA MET A 136 -4.12 12.20 0.76
C MET A 136 -4.30 13.43 1.64
N GLN A 137 -5.47 14.09 1.59
CA GLN A 137 -5.80 15.21 2.48
C GLN A 137 -5.73 14.81 3.95
N ARG A 138 -6.32 13.66 4.32
CA ARG A 138 -6.25 13.11 5.67
C ARG A 138 -4.79 12.87 6.10
N ASN A 139 -3.98 12.29 5.22
CA ASN A 139 -2.57 11.98 5.51
C ASN A 139 -1.73 13.27 5.67
N ALA A 140 -2.01 14.31 4.87
CA ALA A 140 -1.37 15.62 4.98
C ALA A 140 -1.76 16.32 6.30
N ALA A 141 -3.04 16.31 6.68
CA ALA A 141 -3.46 16.86 7.97
C ALA A 141 -2.85 16.09 9.16
N ILE A 142 -2.73 14.76 9.08
CA ILE A 142 -2.05 13.94 10.10
C ILE A 142 -0.55 14.27 10.19
N HIS A 143 0.09 14.58 9.06
CA HIS A 143 1.49 15.03 9.02
C HIS A 143 1.71 16.27 9.88
N GLU A 144 0.80 17.24 9.80
CA GLU A 144 0.87 18.50 10.54
C GLU A 144 0.45 18.38 12.01
N LEU A 145 -0.59 17.59 12.30
CA LEU A 145 -1.15 17.45 13.65
C LEU A 145 -0.28 16.58 14.57
N SER A 146 0.64 15.77 14.04
CA SER A 146 1.36 14.78 14.85
C SER A 146 2.80 14.50 14.40
N VAL A 147 3.69 14.36 15.39
CA VAL A 147 5.10 13.95 15.18
C VAL A 147 5.21 12.54 14.54
N VAL A 148 4.20 11.69 14.73
CA VAL A 148 4.15 10.37 14.09
C VAL A 148 3.79 10.51 12.61
N GLY A 149 2.81 11.36 12.30
CA GLY A 149 2.42 11.69 10.94
C GLY A 149 3.55 12.32 10.15
N GLU A 150 4.34 13.19 10.78
CA GLU A 150 5.52 13.82 10.17
C GLU A 150 6.47 12.78 9.55
N LYS A 151 6.66 11.66 10.24
CA LYS A 151 7.54 10.56 9.80
C LYS A 151 6.86 9.59 8.83
N ALA A 152 5.54 9.48 8.89
CA ALA A 152 4.77 8.51 8.12
C ALA A 152 4.32 9.04 6.75
N TYR A 153 4.09 10.34 6.64
CA TYR A 153 3.51 10.98 5.47
C TYR A 153 4.34 12.18 5.02
N SER A 154 4.29 12.51 3.73
CA SER A 154 4.81 13.78 3.21
C SER A 154 3.81 14.91 3.44
N VAL A 155 4.27 16.16 3.31
CA VAL A 155 3.40 17.36 3.28
C VAL A 155 2.28 17.24 2.23
N THR A 156 2.54 16.51 1.14
CA THR A 156 1.56 16.24 0.08
C THR A 156 0.63 15.06 0.35
N GLY A 157 0.74 14.40 1.51
CA GLY A 157 -0.10 13.27 1.92
C GLY A 157 0.32 11.90 1.39
N ASN A 158 1.50 11.77 0.78
CA ASN A 158 2.03 10.48 0.33
C ASN A 158 2.68 9.72 1.48
N GLU A 159 2.62 8.40 1.45
CA GLU A 159 3.32 7.56 2.41
C GLU A 159 4.83 7.65 2.23
N ILE A 160 5.56 7.87 3.34
CA ILE A 160 7.02 7.81 3.37
C ILE A 160 7.43 6.39 3.72
N TYR A 161 8.08 5.73 2.76
CA TYR A 161 8.65 4.41 2.95
C TYR A 161 10.19 4.46 3.06
N PRO A 162 10.83 3.49 3.73
CA PRO A 162 12.28 3.35 3.71
C PRO A 162 12.80 3.21 2.26
N PHE A 163 14.00 3.75 1.98
CA PHE A 163 14.58 3.74 0.64
C PHE A 163 14.70 2.34 0.00
N TRP A 164 14.73 1.29 0.83
CA TRP A 164 14.93 -0.10 0.40
C TRP A 164 13.63 -0.91 0.25
N ARG A 165 12.48 -0.38 0.68
CA ARG A 165 11.21 -1.14 0.65
C ARG A 165 9.98 -0.25 0.59
N SER A 166 9.09 -0.54 -0.35
CA SER A 166 7.73 0.02 -0.42
C SER A 166 6.75 -1.15 -0.50
N PRO A 167 6.01 -1.47 0.58
CA PRO A 167 5.12 -2.64 0.60
C PRO A 167 3.81 -2.41 -0.17
N HIS A 168 3.31 -1.17 -0.20
CA HIS A 168 2.04 -0.81 -0.85
C HIS A 168 2.27 0.12 -2.04
N LEU A 169 1.26 0.23 -2.90
CA LEU A 169 1.22 1.28 -3.91
C LEU A 169 1.00 2.64 -3.23
N LEU A 170 1.78 3.64 -3.65
CA LEU A 170 1.63 5.01 -3.18
C LEU A 170 0.21 5.50 -3.51
N THR A 171 -0.44 6.15 -2.54
CA THR A 171 -1.82 6.62 -2.71
C THR A 171 -1.96 7.52 -3.94
N ARG A 172 -0.98 8.40 -4.20
CA ARG A 172 -0.95 9.24 -5.41
C ARG A 172 -0.94 8.43 -6.70
N THR A 173 -0.13 7.38 -6.79
CA THR A 173 -0.06 6.55 -8.02
C THR A 173 -1.42 5.92 -8.33
N ARG A 174 -2.18 5.55 -7.29
CA ARG A 174 -3.51 4.95 -7.42
C ARG A 174 -4.53 5.99 -7.88
N ARG A 175 -4.50 7.19 -7.29
CA ARG A 175 -5.33 8.33 -7.74
C ARG A 175 -5.06 8.67 -9.20
N ASP A 176 -3.79 8.86 -9.56
CA ASP A 176 -3.37 9.27 -10.91
C ASP A 176 -3.79 8.21 -11.95
N TYR A 177 -3.76 6.92 -11.60
CA TYR A 177 -4.31 5.84 -12.43
C TYR A 177 -5.82 5.95 -12.65
N ILE A 178 -6.60 6.23 -11.59
CA ILE A 178 -8.06 6.38 -11.73
C ILE A 178 -8.41 7.63 -12.55
N GLU A 179 -7.71 8.74 -12.31
CA GLU A 179 -7.90 9.98 -13.08
C GLU A 179 -7.61 9.77 -14.57
N SER A 180 -6.57 9.02 -14.93
CA SER A 180 -6.30 8.69 -16.34
C SER A 180 -7.42 7.85 -16.95
N ARG A 181 -7.96 6.87 -16.21
CA ARG A 181 -9.10 6.05 -16.66
C ARG A 181 -10.38 6.88 -16.87
N ILE A 182 -10.63 7.88 -16.01
CA ILE A 182 -11.76 8.80 -16.19
C ILE A 182 -11.61 9.61 -17.48
N GLN A 183 -10.41 10.13 -17.75
CA GLN A 183 -10.13 10.88 -18.97
C GLN A 183 -10.33 10.02 -20.22
N GLU A 184 -9.85 8.78 -20.22
CA GLU A 184 -10.06 7.81 -21.30
C GLU A 184 -11.55 7.54 -21.53
N ALA A 185 -12.33 7.31 -20.46
CA ALA A 185 -13.77 7.07 -20.56
C ALA A 185 -14.52 8.29 -21.14
N GLN A 186 -14.17 9.50 -20.72
CA GLN A 186 -14.77 10.74 -21.23
C GLN A 186 -14.40 11.00 -22.70
N GLN A 187 -13.21 10.62 -23.14
CA GLN A 187 -12.79 10.73 -24.53
C GLN A 187 -13.55 9.74 -25.42
N ALA A 188 -13.68 8.47 -24.98
CA ALA A 188 -14.44 7.45 -25.70
C ALA A 188 -15.91 7.84 -25.89
N ASP A 189 -16.52 8.41 -24.86
CA ASP A 189 -17.89 8.92 -24.91
C ASP A 189 -18.05 10.01 -25.97
N LYS A 190 -17.17 11.03 -25.97
CA LYS A 190 -17.16 12.09 -27.00
C LYS A 190 -16.99 11.58 -28.42
N THR A 191 -16.12 10.59 -28.65
CA THR A 191 -15.92 10.00 -29.98
C THR A 191 -17.18 9.29 -30.47
N SER A 192 -17.88 8.56 -29.59
CA SER A 192 -19.13 7.88 -29.94
C SER A 192 -20.24 8.86 -30.33
N PHE A 193 -20.35 10.01 -29.65
CA PHE A 193 -21.31 11.05 -30.01
C PHE A 193 -21.04 11.67 -31.39
N VAL A 194 -19.77 11.89 -31.76
CA VAL A 194 -19.40 12.44 -33.06
C VAL A 194 -19.76 11.46 -34.20
N GLU A 195 -19.55 10.16 -33.99
CA GLU A 195 -19.86 9.13 -34.98
C GLU A 195 -21.37 8.97 -35.20
N THR A 196 -22.18 9.02 -34.14
CA THR A 196 -23.66 8.99 -34.26
C THR A 196 -24.26 10.26 -34.90
N ALA A 197 -23.61 11.42 -34.74
CA ALA A 197 -24.07 12.68 -35.33
C ALA A 197 -23.70 12.83 -36.82
N SER A 198 -22.87 11.95 -37.37
CA SER A 198 -22.41 11.97 -38.77
C SER A 198 -23.07 10.90 -39.66
N THR A 199 -24.03 10.14 -39.10
CA THR A 199 -24.94 9.22 -39.78
C THR A 199 -26.37 9.75 -39.81
#